data_AF-A0A7S2UYP9-F1
#
_entry.id   AF-A0A7S2UYP9-F1
#
_cell.length_a   1.000
_cell.length_b   1.000
_cell.length_c   1.000
_cell.angle_alpha   90.00
_cell.angle_beta   90.00
_cell.angle_gamma   90.00
#
_symmetry.space_group_name_H-M   'P 1'
#
loop_
_entity.id
_entity.type
_entity.pdbx_description
1 polymer ?
#
loop_
_entity_poly.entity_id
_entity_poly.type
_entity_poly.pdbx_seq_one_letter_code
_entity_poly.pdbx_strand_id
1 'polypeptide(L)'
;MGIDGEDDTIGSSSEIKKIISSEEWKERLAQVKLARNYLNKLVMDYFIVEGHQDAVDSFQEESGTKSSVSSKTIEQRVQIRNLILEGRIQEALEITKELNPELLDISSAREHSQAGS
;
A
#
# COMPACT_ATOMS: atom_id res chain seq x y z
N MET A 1 63.31 -16.43 -28.34
CA MET A 1 63.03 -16.59 -26.90
C MET A 1 62.30 -15.33 -26.45
N GLY A 2 61.09 -15.48 -25.88
CA GLY A 2 60.14 -14.38 -25.61
C GLY A 2 58.83 -14.64 -26.35
N ILE A 3 58.13 -15.74 -26.05
CA ILE A 3 57.00 -15.84 -25.09
C ILE A 3 55.79 -15.07 -25.63
N ASP A 4 54.94 -15.84 -26.32
CA ASP A 4 53.52 -15.55 -26.50
C ASP A 4 52.86 -15.42 -25.12
N GLY A 5 52.06 -14.39 -24.93
CA GLY A 5 51.23 -14.18 -23.75
C GLY A 5 49.89 -13.63 -24.20
N GLU A 6 48.95 -14.53 -24.49
CA GLU A 6 47.53 -14.26 -24.33
C GLU A 6 47.31 -13.78 -22.89
N ASP A 7 46.71 -12.60 -22.72
CA ASP A 7 45.94 -12.29 -21.52
C ASP A 7 44.49 -12.09 -21.93
N ASP A 8 43.71 -13.02 -21.42
CA ASP A 8 42.28 -13.14 -21.48
C ASP A 8 41.60 -12.06 -20.63
N THR A 9 40.38 -11.71 -21.03
CA THR A 9 39.31 -11.17 -20.15
C THR A 9 39.54 -9.72 -19.66
N ILE A 10 38.55 -8.83 -19.55
CA ILE A 10 37.21 -8.98 -19.01
C ILE A 10 36.35 -7.89 -19.66
N GLY A 11 35.19 -8.28 -20.18
CA GLY A 11 34.15 -7.33 -20.55
C GLY A 11 33.79 -6.43 -19.36
N SER A 12 33.90 -5.13 -19.54
CA SER A 12 33.16 -4.17 -18.73
C SER A 12 32.25 -3.40 -19.66
N SER A 13 31.12 -4.03 -20.01
CA SER A 13 29.90 -3.30 -20.36
C SER A 13 29.52 -2.50 -19.12
N SER A 14 30.25 -1.41 -18.90
CA SER A 14 29.90 -0.40 -17.93
C SER A 14 28.56 0.14 -18.41
N GLU A 15 27.49 -0.28 -17.73
CA GLU A 15 26.19 0.34 -17.87
C GLU A 15 26.43 1.84 -17.67
N ILE A 16 26.45 2.58 -18.78
CA ILE A 16 26.62 4.03 -18.78
C ILE A 16 25.45 4.54 -17.96
N LYS A 17 25.71 4.85 -16.69
CA LYS A 17 24.72 5.40 -15.78
C LYS A 17 24.23 6.66 -16.47
N LYS A 18 22.99 6.64 -16.95
CA LYS A 18 22.43 7.74 -17.75
C LYS A 18 22.34 8.96 -16.82
N ILE A 19 23.34 9.84 -16.87
CA ILE A 19 23.36 11.08 -16.09
C ILE A 19 22.43 12.03 -16.82
N ILE A 20 21.22 12.17 -16.30
CA ILE A 20 20.22 13.11 -16.79
C ILE A 20 20.53 14.46 -16.12
N SER A 21 20.63 15.54 -16.90
CA SER A 21 20.81 16.88 -16.35
C SER A 21 19.54 17.37 -15.64
N SER A 22 19.67 18.35 -14.74
CA SER A 22 18.51 18.95 -14.06
C SER A 22 17.51 19.53 -15.06
N GLU A 23 18.01 20.11 -16.15
CA GLU A 23 17.23 20.75 -17.20
C GLU A 23 16.45 19.71 -18.00
N GLU A 24 17.11 18.62 -18.42
CA GLU A 24 16.45 17.51 -19.11
C GLU A 24 15.42 16.80 -18.21
N TRP A 25 15.68 16.68 -16.91
CA TRP A 25 14.71 16.16 -15.94
C TRP A 25 13.46 17.04 -15.85
N LYS A 26 13.63 18.36 -15.77
CA LYS A 26 12.51 19.32 -15.73
C LYS A 26 11.67 19.27 -17.01
N GLU A 27 12.31 19.17 -18.17
CA GLU A 27 11.60 19.04 -19.46
C GLU A 27 10.77 17.76 -19.50
N ARG A 28 11.33 16.64 -19.07
CA ARG A 28 10.60 15.36 -18.97
C ARG A 28 9.47 15.43 -17.97
N LEU A 29 9.68 16.05 -16.81
CA LEU A 29 8.65 16.23 -15.79
C LEU A 29 7.49 17.09 -16.29
N ALA A 30 7.77 18.14 -17.05
CA ALA A 30 6.75 19.00 -17.65
C ALA A 30 5.88 18.28 -18.69
N GLN A 31 6.40 17.21 -19.32
CA GLN A 31 5.64 16.37 -20.25
C GLN A 31 4.67 15.42 -19.53
N VAL A 32 4.88 15.13 -18.24
CA VAL A 32 4.00 14.26 -17.45
C VAL A 32 2.72 15.01 -17.11
N LYS A 33 1.63 14.67 -17.80
CA LYS A 33 0.30 15.19 -17.52
C LYS A 33 -0.38 14.36 -16.45
N LEU A 34 -0.10 14.67 -15.18
CA LEU A 34 -0.82 14.10 -14.04
C LEU A 34 -1.95 15.03 -13.65
N ALA A 35 -3.20 14.57 -13.80
CA ALA A 35 -4.34 15.38 -13.41
C ALA A 35 -4.47 15.37 -11.88
N ARG A 36 -4.66 16.56 -11.30
CA ARG A 36 -4.67 16.80 -9.85
C ARG A 36 -5.67 15.90 -9.11
N ASN A 37 -6.79 15.56 -9.74
CA ASN A 37 -7.78 14.63 -9.20
C ASN A 37 -7.22 13.22 -8.94
N TYR A 38 -6.32 12.71 -9.79
CA TYR A 38 -5.69 11.41 -9.55
C TYR A 38 -4.75 11.45 -8.35
N LEU A 39 -3.98 12.54 -8.20
CA LEU A 39 -3.13 12.74 -7.03
C LEU A 39 -3.96 12.85 -5.77
N ASN A 40 -5.04 13.62 -5.78
CA ASN A 40 -5.91 13.75 -4.63
C ASN A 40 -6.53 12.40 -4.26
N LYS A 41 -6.95 11.60 -5.24
CA LYS A 41 -7.46 10.26 -4.98
C LYS A 41 -6.40 9.36 -4.35
N LEU A 42 -5.17 9.39 -4.87
CA LEU A 42 -4.06 8.60 -4.32
C LEU A 42 -3.76 8.97 -2.85
N VAL A 43 -3.73 10.27 -2.55
CA VAL A 43 -3.53 10.76 -1.18
C VAL A 43 -4.70 10.36 -0.27
N MET A 44 -5.93 10.48 -0.76
CA MET A 44 -7.12 10.03 -0.02
C MET A 44 -7.08 8.53 0.27
N ASP A 45 -6.73 7.71 -0.72
CA ASP A 45 -6.60 6.26 -0.57
C ASP A 45 -5.52 5.90 0.49
N TYR A 46 -4.40 6.64 0.50
CA TYR A 46 -3.36 6.46 1.52
C TYR A 46 -3.88 6.72 2.94
N PHE A 47 -4.57 7.85 3.18
CA PHE A 47 -5.14 8.15 4.49
C PHE A 47 -6.16 7.10 4.95
N ILE A 48 -6.95 6.58 4.03
CA ILE A 48 -7.94 5.52 4.30
C ILE A 48 -7.28 4.20 4.70
N VAL A 49 -6.19 3.81 4.03
CA VAL A 49 -5.47 2.54 4.27
C VAL A 49 -4.70 2.56 5.59
N GLU A 50 -3.95 3.64 5.83
CA GLU A 50 -3.20 3.81 7.08
C GLU A 50 -4.14 3.98 8.27
N GLY A 51 -5.29 4.60 8.04
CA GLY A 51 -6.31 4.80 9.05
C GLY A 51 -6.31 6.19 9.67
N HIS A 52 -5.79 7.18 8.95
CA HIS A 52 -5.71 8.57 9.40
C HIS A 52 -7.04 9.29 9.16
N GLN A 53 -7.98 9.08 10.06
CA GLN A 53 -9.32 9.66 9.98
C GLN A 53 -9.31 11.20 9.88
N ASP A 54 -8.62 11.87 10.82
CA ASP A 54 -8.54 13.34 10.84
C ASP A 54 -8.00 13.89 9.51
N ALA A 55 -7.03 13.19 8.91
CA ALA A 55 -6.48 13.56 7.62
C ALA A 55 -7.48 13.34 6.48
N VAL A 56 -8.30 12.28 6.51
CA VAL A 56 -9.39 12.08 5.54
C VAL A 56 -10.39 13.23 5.60
N ASP A 57 -10.82 13.62 6.81
CA ASP A 57 -11.86 14.63 7.00
C ASP A 57 -11.36 16.02 6.56
N SER A 58 -10.17 16.44 7.01
CA SER A 58 -9.56 17.70 6.57
C SER A 58 -9.26 17.70 5.07
N PHE A 59 -8.71 16.60 4.53
CA PHE A 59 -8.35 16.56 3.12
C PHE A 59 -9.57 16.53 2.19
N GLN A 60 -10.68 15.93 2.63
CA GLN A 60 -11.94 15.96 1.88
C GLN A 60 -12.49 17.40 1.80
N GLU A 61 -12.44 18.16 2.90
CA GLU A 61 -12.86 19.56 2.93
C GLU A 61 -11.97 20.44 2.04
N GLU A 62 -10.65 20.27 2.10
CA GLU A 62 -9.70 21.08 1.34
C GLU A 62 -9.66 20.74 -0.16
N SER A 63 -9.72 19.45 -0.50
CA SER A 63 -9.52 18.99 -1.88
C SER A 63 -10.81 18.79 -2.67
N GLY A 64 -11.97 18.77 -2.00
CA GLY A 64 -13.26 18.38 -2.56
C GLY A 64 -13.33 16.92 -3.01
N THR A 65 -12.32 16.11 -2.71
CA THR A 65 -12.23 14.71 -3.11
C THR A 65 -13.02 13.87 -2.13
N LYS A 66 -14.10 13.23 -2.60
CA LYS A 66 -14.93 12.38 -1.74
C LYS A 66 -14.19 11.10 -1.35
N SER A 67 -14.28 10.72 -0.08
CA SER A 67 -13.87 9.40 0.37
C SER A 67 -14.84 8.32 -0.15
N SER A 68 -14.31 7.16 -0.51
CA SER A 68 -15.10 5.97 -0.85
C SER A 68 -15.53 5.18 0.39
N VAL A 69 -14.95 5.49 1.54
CA VAL A 69 -15.12 4.79 2.81
C VAL A 69 -15.52 5.80 3.87
N SER A 70 -16.48 5.44 4.72
CA SER A 70 -16.91 6.30 5.82
C SER A 70 -15.82 6.40 6.89
N SER A 71 -15.67 7.59 7.48
CA SER A 71 -14.76 7.90 8.60
C SER A 71 -14.88 6.86 9.74
N LYS A 72 -16.12 6.45 10.08
CA LYS A 72 -16.43 5.41 11.06
C LYS A 72 -15.85 4.03 10.72
N THR A 73 -15.87 3.62 9.46
CA THR A 73 -15.30 2.33 9.03
C THR A 73 -13.78 2.32 9.14
N ILE A 74 -13.15 3.49 9.00
CA ILE A 74 -11.69 3.63 9.14
C ILE A 74 -11.29 3.41 10.60
N GLU A 75 -11.96 4.08 11.54
CA GLU A 75 -11.77 3.89 12.99
C GLU A 75 -11.87 2.41 13.38
N GLN A 76 -12.93 1.74 12.96
CA GLN A 76 -13.17 0.34 13.29
C GLN A 76 -12.03 -0.58 12.80
N ARG A 77 -11.48 -0.34 11.60
CA ARG A 77 -10.34 -1.13 11.08
C ARG A 77 -9.05 -0.87 11.85
N VAL A 78 -8.79 0.37 12.24
CA VAL A 78 -7.64 0.72 13.08
C VAL A 78 -7.78 0.08 14.45
N GLN A 79 -8.97 0.10 15.04
CA GLN A 79 -9.27 -0.51 16.31
C GLN A 79 -9.07 -2.04 16.27
N ILE A 80 -9.59 -2.72 15.26
CA ILE A 80 -9.37 -4.16 15.06
C ILE A 80 -7.87 -4.46 14.96
N ARG A 81 -7.12 -3.68 14.16
CA ARG A 81 -5.67 -3.85 14.01
C ARG A 81 -4.95 -3.71 15.34
N ASN A 82 -5.26 -2.69 16.13
CA ASN A 82 -4.62 -2.45 17.43
C ASN A 82 -4.91 -3.59 18.42
N LEU A 83 -6.17 -4.05 18.51
CA LEU A 83 -6.54 -5.16 19.38
C LEU A 83 -5.80 -6.46 19.00
N ILE A 84 -5.61 -6.71 17.70
CA ILE A 84 -4.81 -7.86 17.24
C ILE A 84 -3.34 -7.72 17.67
N LEU A 85 -2.75 -6.55 17.48
CA LEU A 85 -1.35 -6.29 17.87
C LEU A 85 -1.13 -6.36 19.39
N GLU A 86 -2.15 -6.03 20.18
CA GLU A 86 -2.16 -6.14 21.65
C GLU A 86 -2.41 -7.58 22.14
N GLY A 87 -2.73 -8.53 21.24
CA GLY A 87 -3.08 -9.91 21.60
C GLY A 87 -4.51 -10.08 22.14
N ARG A 88 -5.37 -9.06 22.03
CA ARG A 88 -6.77 -9.04 22.49
C ARG A 88 -7.70 -9.57 21.40
N ILE A 89 -7.50 -10.83 21.04
CA ILE A 89 -8.16 -11.45 19.87
C ILE A 89 -9.68 -11.53 20.03
N GLN A 90 -10.18 -11.78 21.24
CA GLN A 90 -11.63 -11.90 21.50
C GLN A 90 -12.36 -10.58 21.24
N GLU A 91 -11.76 -9.46 21.62
CA GLU A 91 -12.34 -8.12 21.39
C GLU A 91 -12.24 -7.72 19.92
N ALA A 92 -11.11 -8.04 19.27
CA ALA A 92 -10.95 -7.86 17.83
C ALA A 92 -12.01 -8.66 17.04
N LEU A 93 -12.33 -9.87 17.50
CA LEU A 93 -13.33 -10.75 16.90
C LEU A 93 -14.73 -10.18 17.00
N GLU A 94 -15.12 -9.63 18.16
CA GLU A 94 -16.43 -9.03 18.37
C GLU A 94 -16.66 -7.83 17.44
N ILE A 95 -15.67 -6.93 17.34
CA ILE A 95 -15.75 -5.77 16.43
C ILE A 95 -15.75 -6.22 14.97
N THR A 96 -14.97 -7.25 14.63
CA THR A 96 -14.98 -7.82 13.27
C THR A 96 -16.34 -8.41 12.91
N LYS A 97 -17.01 -9.07 13.86
CA LYS A 97 -18.36 -9.63 13.67
C LYS A 97 -19.39 -8.53 13.38
N GLU A 98 -19.29 -7.40 14.07
CA GLU A 98 -20.16 -6.25 13.83
C GLU A 98 -19.87 -5.59 12.47
N LEU A 99 -18.59 -5.50 12.09
CA LEU A 99 -18.17 -4.79 10.88
C LEU A 99 -18.36 -5.60 9.60
N ASN A 100 -18.06 -6.90 9.62
CA ASN A 100 -18.23 -7.79 8.47
C ASN A 100 -18.42 -9.26 8.93
N PRO A 101 -19.66 -9.69 9.15
CA PRO A 101 -19.94 -11.03 9.70
C PRO A 101 -19.43 -12.16 8.79
N GLU A 102 -19.38 -11.96 7.48
CA GLU A 102 -18.93 -12.94 6.48
C GLU A 102 -17.44 -13.28 6.58
N LEU A 103 -16.61 -12.42 7.19
CA LEU A 103 -15.18 -12.72 7.39
C LEU A 103 -14.95 -13.88 8.37
N LEU A 104 -15.92 -14.14 9.27
CA LEU A 104 -15.80 -15.15 10.32
C LEU A 104 -16.35 -16.52 9.91
N ASP A 105 -17.15 -16.59 8.85
CA ASP A 105 -17.74 -17.86 8.40
C ASP A 105 -16.75 -18.77 7.66
N ILE A 106 -15.60 -18.22 7.25
CA ILE A 106 -14.55 -18.95 6.55
C ILE A 106 -13.82 -19.93 7.49
N SER A 107 -13.80 -19.66 8.81
CA SER A 107 -13.24 -20.57 9.82
C SER A 107 -14.27 -21.58 10.33
N SER A 108 -15.53 -21.17 10.55
CA SER A 108 -16.61 -22.06 11.01
C SER A 108 -16.98 -23.14 9.98
N ALA A 109 -16.83 -22.85 8.68
CA ALA A 109 -17.02 -23.82 7.59
C ALA A 109 -15.97 -24.95 7.59
N ARG A 110 -14.76 -24.73 8.13
CA ARG A 110 -13.71 -25.75 8.19
C ARG A 110 -13.87 -26.70 9.38
N GLU A 111 -14.56 -26.29 10.44
CA GLU A 111 -14.80 -27.13 11.62
C GLU A 111 -15.92 -28.17 11.41
N HIS A 112 -16.91 -27.87 10.55
CA HIS A 112 -17.98 -28.83 10.24
C HIS A 112 -17.52 -30.02 9.39
N SER A 113 -16.32 -29.97 8.78
CA SER A 113 -15.81 -31.07 7.96
C SER A 113 -14.90 -32.06 8.72
N GLN A 114 -14.62 -31.84 10.02
CA GLN A 114 -13.83 -32.79 10.84
C GLN A 114 -14.65 -33.54 11.92
N ALA A 115 -15.95 -33.30 12.04
CA ALA A 115 -16.82 -34.01 12.98
C ALA A 115 -17.54 -35.25 12.38
N GLY A 116 -17.13 -35.70 11.18
CA GLY A 116 -17.78 -36.80 10.46
C GLY A 116 -16.81 -37.74 9.76
N SER A 117 -16.01 -38.49 10.53
CA SER A 117 -15.49 -39.82 10.16
C SER A 117 -15.02 -40.57 11.40
#